data_AF-A0A367IXZ3-F1
#
_entry.id   AF-A0A367IXZ3-F1
#
_cell.length_a   1.000
_cell.length_b   1.000
_cell.length_c   1.000
_cell.angle_alpha   90.00
_cell.angle_beta   90.00
_cell.angle_gamma   90.00
#
_symmetry.space_group_name_H-M   'P 1'
#
loop_
_entity.id
_entity.type
_entity.pdbx_description
1 polymer ?
#
loop_
_entity_poly.entity_id
_entity_poly.type
_entity_poly.pdbx_seq_one_letter_code
_entity_poly.pdbx_strand_id
1 'polypeptide(L)'
;MEGIAPIQTVFDQIKRIMLYKVLAYPADQVGIILFNTEEKQNSANNEHIYVLQSLDIPDASIIKEMDKYIENISLLRDNYGSSKIECSLGDLFWVCSDVFFG
;
A
#
# COMPACT_ATOMS: atom_id res chain seq x y z
N MET A 1 -26.50 -9.93 2.14
CA MET A 1 -25.53 -9.08 2.85
C MET A 1 -24.43 -8.79 1.86
N GLU A 2 -24.30 -7.54 1.42
CA GLU A 2 -23.10 -7.13 0.69
C GLU A 2 -21.90 -7.32 1.63
N GLY A 3 -20.99 -8.21 1.26
CA GLY A 3 -19.77 -8.44 2.04
C GLY A 3 -18.79 -7.28 1.85
N ILE A 4 -18.06 -6.93 2.90
CA ILE A 4 -16.94 -6.00 2.80
C ILE A 4 -15.89 -6.62 1.88
N ALA A 5 -15.43 -5.87 0.87
CA ALA A 5 -14.41 -6.34 -0.05
C ALA A 5 -13.11 -6.63 0.73
N PRO A 6 -12.37 -7.73 0.44
CA PRO A 6 -11.14 -8.05 1.16
C PRO A 6 -10.14 -6.89 1.21
N ILE A 7 -10.02 -6.13 0.13
CA ILE A 7 -9.13 -4.96 0.07
C ILE A 7 -9.57 -3.85 1.04
N GLN A 8 -10.87 -3.62 1.22
CA GLN A 8 -11.38 -2.64 2.18
C GLN A 8 -11.01 -3.01 3.62
N THR A 9 -11.10 -4.29 3.96
CA THR A 9 -10.67 -4.81 5.26
C THR A 9 -9.16 -4.61 5.47
N VAL A 10 -8.35 -4.85 4.43
CA VAL A 10 -6.88 -4.62 4.51
C VAL A 10 -6.56 -3.16 4.79
N PHE A 11 -7.19 -2.22 4.07
CA PHE A 11 -6.96 -0.79 4.31
C PHE A 11 -7.44 -0.33 5.71
N ASP A 12 -8.55 -0.87 6.23
CA ASP A 12 -8.96 -0.64 7.62
C ASP A 12 -7.90 -1.14 8.62
N GLN A 13 -7.32 -2.32 8.39
CA GLN A 13 -6.23 -2.82 9.24
C GLN A 13 -4.96 -1.99 9.14
N ILE A 14 -4.57 -1.55 7.93
CA ILE A 14 -3.42 -0.64 7.74
C ILE A 14 -3.65 0.63 8.56
N LYS A 15 -4.82 1.27 8.45
CA LYS A 15 -5.16 2.46 9.25
C LYS A 15 -5.00 2.22 10.75
N ARG A 16 -5.51 1.11 11.27
CA ARG A 16 -5.38 0.75 12.70
C ARG A 16 -3.93 0.55 13.12
N ILE A 17 -3.13 -0.11 12.29
CA ILE A 17 -1.70 -0.32 12.54
C ILE A 17 -0.98 1.02 12.56
N MET A 18 -1.22 1.90 11.60
CA MET A 18 -0.62 3.24 11.56
C MET A 18 -0.94 4.04 12.82
N LEU A 19 -2.22 4.11 13.21
CA LEU A 19 -2.65 4.77 14.45
C LEU A 19 -1.98 4.19 15.70
N TYR A 20 -1.88 2.86 15.77
CA TYR A 20 -1.23 2.18 16.89
C TYR A 20 0.27 2.49 16.95
N LYS A 21 0.96 2.48 15.81
CA LYS A 21 2.40 2.77 15.71
C LYS A 21 2.71 4.20 16.14
N VAL A 22 1.91 5.19 15.73
CA VAL A 22 2.05 6.59 16.18
C VAL A 22 2.05 6.70 17.71
N LEU A 23 1.21 5.92 18.38
CA LEU A 23 1.03 6.01 19.85
C LEU A 23 2.03 5.16 20.63
N ALA A 24 2.32 3.94 20.16
CA ALA A 24 3.07 2.95 20.92
C ALA A 24 4.55 2.84 20.50
N TYR A 25 4.86 3.11 19.23
CA TYR A 25 6.19 2.92 18.64
C TYR A 25 6.51 4.04 17.63
N PRO A 26 6.66 5.29 18.08
CA PRO A 26 6.73 6.46 17.20
C PRO A 26 8.00 6.53 16.32
N ALA A 27 8.98 5.64 16.55
CA ALA A 27 10.19 5.55 15.74
C ALA A 27 10.10 4.47 14.65
N ASP A 28 9.05 3.64 14.66
CA ASP A 28 8.88 2.59 13.66
C ASP A 28 8.51 3.22 12.31
N GLN A 29 9.15 2.74 11.25
CA GLN A 29 8.82 3.11 9.88
C GLN A 29 7.97 2.01 9.24
N VAL A 30 7.01 2.42 8.40
CA VAL A 30 6.09 1.50 7.70
C VAL A 30 6.05 1.88 6.24
N GLY A 31 6.17 0.88 5.35
CA GLY A 31 5.99 1.02 3.91
C GLY A 31 4.73 0.29 3.45
N ILE A 32 4.10 0.79 2.38
CA ILE A 32 2.92 0.18 1.75
C ILE A 32 3.22 -0.01 0.26
N ILE A 33 3.13 -1.26 -0.19
CA ILE A 33 3.36 -1.65 -1.58
C ILE A 33 2.11 -2.36 -2.09
N LEU A 34 1.61 -1.90 -3.24
CA LEU A 34 0.54 -2.52 -3.98
C LEU A 34 1.15 -3.40 -5.07
N PHE A 35 0.62 -4.61 -5.18
CA PHE A 35 1.07 -5.61 -6.14
C PHE A 35 0.00 -5.86 -7.18
N ASN A 36 0.43 -6.14 -8.41
CA ASN A 36 -0.42 -6.43 -9.56
C ASN A 36 -1.31 -5.24 -9.99
N THR A 37 -0.76 -4.03 -9.89
CA THR A 37 -1.38 -2.78 -10.35
C THR A 37 -1.21 -2.59 -11.87
N GLU A 38 -2.05 -1.77 -12.51
CA GLU A 38 -1.79 -1.32 -13.88
C GLU A 38 -0.71 -0.23 -13.88
N GLU A 39 -0.77 0.67 -12.90
CA GLU A 39 0.24 1.69 -12.66
C GLU A 39 1.49 1.10 -11.99
N LYS A 40 2.63 1.78 -12.17
CA LYS A 40 3.87 1.44 -11.46
C LYS A 40 4.48 2.67 -10.80
N GLN A 41 5.08 2.45 -9.64
CA GLN A 41 5.89 3.44 -8.96
C GLN A 41 6.87 2.73 -8.05
N ASN A 42 8.09 2.47 -8.54
CA ASN A 42 9.17 1.86 -7.77
C ASN A 42 10.53 2.20 -8.39
N SER A 43 11.60 2.15 -7.60
CA SER A 43 12.96 2.51 -8.00
C SER A 43 13.54 1.58 -9.08
N ALA A 44 13.17 0.30 -9.05
CA ALA A 44 13.62 -0.72 -10.00
C ALA A 44 12.86 -0.67 -11.35
N ASN A 45 11.85 0.19 -11.47
CA ASN A 45 11.00 0.35 -12.66
C ASN A 45 10.29 -0.94 -13.10
N ASN A 46 10.07 -1.89 -12.16
CA ASN A 46 9.32 -3.11 -12.41
C ASN A 46 7.84 -2.77 -12.67
N GLU A 47 7.27 -3.42 -13.69
CA GLU A 47 5.85 -3.28 -14.02
C GLU A 47 4.96 -3.86 -12.92
N HIS A 48 3.76 -3.30 -12.80
CA HIS A 48 2.69 -3.82 -11.92
C HIS A 48 2.99 -3.80 -10.40
N ILE A 49 3.96 -2.99 -9.97
CA ILE A 49 4.28 -2.78 -8.56
C ILE A 49 4.26 -1.28 -8.27
N TYR A 50 3.44 -0.87 -7.30
CA TYR A 50 3.28 0.52 -6.90
C TYR A 50 3.61 0.71 -5.42
N VAL A 51 4.66 1.46 -5.12
CA VAL A 51 5.01 1.90 -3.77
C VAL A 51 4.10 3.07 -3.41
N LEU A 52 3.03 2.78 -2.69
CA LEU A 52 2.07 3.77 -2.19
C LEU A 52 2.71 4.67 -1.14
N GLN A 53 3.51 4.07 -0.27
CA GLN A 53 4.30 4.74 0.74
C GLN A 53 5.66 4.05 0.86
N SER A 54 6.74 4.80 0.68
CA SER A 54 8.09 4.37 1.04
C SER A 54 8.23 4.25 2.56
N LEU A 55 9.26 3.56 3.05
CA LEU A 55 9.47 3.38 4.48
C LEU A 55 9.56 4.74 5.19
N ASP A 56 8.54 5.10 5.98
CA ASP A 56 8.50 6.37 6.70
C ASP A 56 7.73 6.22 8.02
N ILE A 57 7.94 7.17 8.94
CA ILE A 57 7.23 7.21 10.22
C ILE A 57 5.75 7.53 9.93
N PRO A 58 4.80 6.71 10.42
CA PRO A 58 3.39 6.96 10.23
C PRO A 58 2.96 8.35 10.75
N ASP A 59 2.12 9.04 9.97
CA ASP A 59 1.63 10.37 10.32
C ASP A 59 0.13 10.54 9.99
N ALA A 60 -0.40 11.74 10.23
CA ALA A 60 -1.80 12.04 9.95
C ALA A 60 -2.14 12.02 8.45
N SER A 61 -1.16 12.22 7.56
CA SER A 61 -1.38 12.31 6.13
C SER A 61 -1.73 10.94 5.55
N ILE A 62 -0.97 9.90 5.91
CA ILE A 62 -1.25 8.54 5.45
C ILE A 62 -2.54 7.99 6.05
N ILE A 63 -2.84 8.30 7.32
CA ILE A 63 -4.10 7.89 7.96
C ILE A 63 -5.30 8.47 7.20
N LYS A 64 -5.22 9.75 6.82
CA LYS A 64 -6.24 10.42 6.02
C LYS A 64 -6.34 9.84 4.61
N GLU A 65 -5.24 9.40 4.03
CA GLU A 65 -5.23 8.74 2.73
C GLU A 65 -5.90 7.35 2.78
N MET A 66 -5.60 6.55 3.80
CA MET A 66 -6.29 5.27 4.02
C MET A 66 -7.80 5.45 4.18
N ASP A 67 -8.23 6.49 4.90
CA ASP A 67 -9.66 6.81 5.07
C ASP A 67 -10.38 7.05 3.73
N LYS A 68 -9.75 7.77 2.80
CA LYS A 68 -10.33 7.98 1.46
C LYS A 68 -10.57 6.67 0.72
N TYR A 69 -9.65 5.71 0.82
CA TYR A 69 -9.78 4.41 0.16
C TYR A 69 -10.80 3.50 0.84
N ILE A 70 -10.93 3.58 2.16
CA ILE A 70 -11.93 2.83 2.92
C ILE A 70 -13.35 3.34 2.60
N GLU A 71 -13.52 4.66 2.49
CA GLU A 71 -14.78 5.31 2.15
C GLU A 71 -15.18 5.08 0.68
N ASN A 72 -14.21 5.12 -0.23
CA ASN A 72 -14.44 4.86 -1.65
C ASN A 72 -13.36 3.95 -2.24
N ILE A 73 -13.63 2.65 -2.18
CA ILE A 73 -12.75 1.62 -2.74
C ILE A 73 -12.58 1.72 -4.26
N SER A 74 -13.47 2.41 -4.99
CA SER A 74 -13.32 2.59 -6.43
C SER A 74 -12.03 3.36 -6.74
N LEU A 75 -11.64 4.29 -5.86
CA LEU A 75 -10.42 5.10 -6.01
C LEU A 75 -9.16 4.25 -6.09
N LEU A 76 -9.12 3.07 -5.45
CA LEU A 76 -7.97 2.18 -5.58
C LEU A 76 -7.83 1.66 -7.01
N ARG A 77 -8.96 1.25 -7.62
CA ARG A 77 -8.97 0.82 -9.02
C ARG A 77 -8.75 1.99 -9.96
N ASP A 78 -9.34 3.15 -9.68
CA ASP A 78 -9.28 4.31 -10.56
C ASP A 78 -7.86 4.93 -10.56
N ASN A 79 -7.14 4.86 -9.44
CA ASN A 79 -5.78 5.40 -9.32
C ASN A 79 -4.67 4.40 -9.68
N TYR A 80 -4.87 3.10 -9.43
CA TYR A 80 -3.80 2.09 -9.53
C TYR A 80 -4.11 0.95 -10.50
N GLY A 81 -5.38 0.77 -10.86
CA GLY A 81 -5.84 -0.36 -11.70
C GLY A 81 -5.64 -1.72 -11.05
N SER A 82 -5.96 -2.78 -11.80
CA SER A 82 -5.66 -4.16 -11.42
C SER A 82 -5.27 -4.94 -12.67
N SER A 83 -3.98 -5.21 -12.82
CA SER A 83 -3.43 -5.88 -13.98
C SER A 83 -3.90 -7.33 -14.06
N LYS A 84 -4.22 -7.78 -15.28
CA LYS A 84 -4.47 -9.20 -15.59
C LYS A 84 -3.20 -9.95 -15.97
N ILE A 85 -2.09 -9.24 -16.15
CA ILE A 85 -0.78 -9.80 -16.49
C ILE A 85 -0.12 -10.23 -15.19
N GLU A 86 0.36 -11.47 -15.14
CA GLU A 86 1.05 -11.98 -13.96
C GLU A 86 2.36 -11.23 -13.71
N CYS A 87 2.46 -10.58 -12.56
CA CYS A 87 3.72 -10.05 -12.05
C CYS A 87 4.45 -11.14 -11.24
N SER A 88 5.78 -11.19 -11.37
CA SER A 88 6.60 -12.14 -10.61
C SER A 88 6.67 -11.73 -9.13
N LEU A 89 6.48 -12.69 -8.22
CA LEU A 89 6.75 -12.45 -6.80
C LEU A 89 8.23 -12.13 -6.54
N GLY A 90 9.15 -12.61 -7.41
CA GLY A 90 10.56 -12.26 -7.32
C GLY A 90 10.80 -10.76 -7.50
N ASP A 91 10.10 -10.15 -8.46
CA ASP A 91 10.14 -8.70 -8.71
C ASP A 91 9.54 -7.92 -7.55
N LEU A 92 8.41 -8.40 -6.99
CA LEU A 92 7.81 -7.82 -5.79
C LEU A 92 8.79 -7.83 -4.62
N PHE A 93 9.41 -8.97 -4.34
CA PHE A 93 10.36 -9.07 -3.22
C PHE A 93 11.62 -8.24 -3.45
N TRP A 94 12.06 -8.09 -4.71
CA TRP A 94 13.13 -7.17 -5.05
C TRP A 94 12.76 -5.73 -4.71
N VAL A 95 11.59 -5.25 -5.15
CA VAL A 95 11.10 -3.91 -4.81
C VAL A 95 10.93 -3.73 -3.30
N CYS A 96 10.41 -4.73 -2.58
CA CYS A 96 10.32 -4.69 -1.13
C CYS A 96 11.70 -4.51 -0.48
N SER A 97 12.71 -5.22 -0.97
CA SER A 97 14.10 -5.09 -0.49
C SER A 97 14.65 -3.70 -0.78
N ASP A 98 14.42 -3.17 -1.97
CA ASP A 98 14.87 -1.83 -2.36
C ASP A 98 14.23 -0.73 -1.50
N VAL A 99 13.00 -0.89 -1.02
CA VAL A 99 12.38 0.06 -0.07
C VAL A 99 13.11 0.11 1.28
N PHE A 100 13.82 -0.95 1.67
CA PHE A 100 14.63 -0.96 2.90
C PHE A 100 16.06 -0.46 2.72
N PHE A 101 16.66 -0.67 1.55
CA PHE A 101 18.11 -0.50 1.35
C PHE A 101 18.49 0.48 0.22
N GLY A 102 17.52 0.90 -0.58
CA GLY A 102 17.68 1.79 -1.74
C GLY A 102 17.59 3.27 -1.42
#